data_AF-A0A941ELC1-F1
#
_entry.id   AF-A0A941ELC1-F1
#
_cell.length_a   1.000
_cell.length_b   1.000
_cell.length_c   1.000
_cell.angle_alpha   90.00
_cell.angle_beta   90.00
_cell.angle_gamma   90.00
#
_symmetry.space_group_name_H-M   'P 1'
#
loop_
_entity.id
_entity.type
_entity.pdbx_description
1 polymer ?
#
loop_
_entity_poly.entity_id
_entity_poly.type
_entity_poly.pdbx_seq_one_letter_code
_entity_poly.pdbx_strand_id
1 'polypeptide(L)' 'PTPSASATTGGSGGSCAAAWSNSTAYVSGNEVSYQGENWTANQWNYNEVPGGPSGAWNSDGSCG' A
#
# COMPACT_ATOMS: atom_id res chain seq x y z
N PRO A 1 6.18 -8.48 -28.26
CA PRO A 1 5.71 -8.26 -26.88
C PRO A 1 6.68 -8.85 -25.85
N THR A 2 7.55 -8.01 -25.29
CA THR A 2 8.44 -8.40 -24.19
C THR A 2 7.77 -8.04 -22.87
N PRO A 3 7.54 -9.00 -21.95
CA PRO A 3 7.22 -8.66 -20.58
C PRO A 3 8.51 -8.13 -19.93
N SER A 4 8.61 -6.82 -19.72
CA SER A 4 9.66 -6.26 -18.86
C SER A 4 9.23 -6.46 -17.40
N ALA A 5 9.44 -7.67 -16.90
CA ALA A 5 9.41 -7.92 -15.47
C ALA A 5 10.67 -7.30 -14.86
N SER A 6 10.57 -6.07 -14.34
CA SER A 6 11.55 -5.57 -13.39
C SER A 6 11.21 -6.11 -12.01
N ALA A 7 11.62 -7.36 -11.76
CA ALA A 7 11.80 -7.85 -10.41
C ALA A 7 13.14 -7.27 -9.90
N THR A 8 13.07 -6.16 -9.16
CA THR A 8 14.21 -5.72 -8.33
C THR A 8 14.01 -6.27 -6.92
N THR A 9 14.82 -7.29 -6.64
CA THR A 9 15.03 -7.91 -5.34
C THR A 9 15.77 -6.96 -4.39
N GLY A 10 15.09 -6.55 -3.31
CA GLY A 10 15.60 -6.54 -1.93
C GLY A 10 16.61 -5.45 -1.51
N GLY A 11 16.15 -4.48 -0.72
CA GLY A 11 16.99 -3.60 0.09
C GLY A 11 16.32 -3.24 1.42
N SER A 12 16.48 -4.07 2.46
CA SER A 12 16.27 -3.79 3.90
C SER A 12 15.56 -2.47 4.28
N GLY A 13 14.24 -2.43 4.10
CA GLY A 13 13.39 -1.29 4.46
C GLY A 13 11.91 -1.67 4.51
N GLY A 14 11.57 -2.81 5.14
CA GLY A 14 10.20 -3.36 5.19
C GLY A 14 9.73 -3.89 3.83
N SER A 15 9.32 -5.15 3.74
CA SER A 15 8.75 -5.67 2.50
C SER A 15 7.48 -4.91 2.15
N CYS A 16 7.32 -4.47 0.90
CA CYS A 16 6.11 -3.73 0.52
C CYS A 16 4.89 -4.62 0.73
N ALA A 17 3.89 -4.09 1.43
CA ALA A 17 2.62 -4.78 1.54
C ALA A 17 1.98 -4.94 0.16
N ALA A 18 0.91 -5.73 0.10
CA ALA A 18 0.18 -5.93 -1.14
C ALA A 18 -0.29 -4.60 -1.73
N ALA A 19 -0.27 -4.47 -3.05
CA ALA A 19 -0.72 -3.25 -3.71
C ALA A 19 -2.18 -2.94 -3.33
N TRP A 20 -2.47 -1.68 -2.98
CA TRP A 20 -3.83 -1.24 -2.65
C TRP A 20 -4.81 -1.55 -3.79
N SER A 21 -5.99 -2.03 -3.43
CA SER A 21 -7.03 -2.46 -4.35
C SER A 21 -8.37 -1.81 -4.00
N ASN A 22 -8.93 -1.06 -4.95
CA ASN A 22 -10.20 -0.34 -4.77
C ASN A 22 -11.42 -1.26 -4.52
N SER A 23 -11.33 -2.51 -4.96
CA SER A 23 -12.38 -3.52 -4.78
C SER A 23 -12.25 -4.30 -3.47
N THR A 24 -11.35 -3.90 -2.56
CA THR A 24 -11.14 -4.55 -1.27
C THR A 24 -11.54 -3.60 -0.14
N ALA A 25 -12.28 -4.15 0.83
CA ALA A 25 -12.54 -3.44 2.08
C ALA A 25 -11.37 -3.68 3.04
N TYR A 26 -10.79 -2.60 3.54
CA TYR A 26 -9.67 -2.63 4.47
C TYR A 26 -10.16 -2.23 5.86
N VAL A 27 -9.73 -2.98 6.88
CA VAL A 27 -10.03 -2.70 8.28
C VAL A 27 -8.79 -2.16 8.99
N SER A 28 -8.99 -1.61 10.20
CA SER A 28 -7.89 -1.17 11.05
C SER A 28 -6.81 -2.26 11.18
N GLY A 29 -5.55 -1.89 10.92
CA GLY A 29 -4.40 -2.79 10.93
C GLY A 29 -4.06 -3.44 9.58
N ASN A 30 -4.89 -3.28 8.54
CA ASN A 30 -4.54 -3.78 7.21
C ASN A 30 -3.46 -2.91 6.56
N GLU A 31 -2.45 -3.53 5.97
CA GLU A 31 -1.33 -2.85 5.32
C GLU A 31 -1.41 -3.01 3.79
N VAL A 32 -1.11 -1.93 3.07
CA VAL A 32 -1.07 -1.90 1.59
C VAL A 32 0.07 -1.01 1.11
N SER A 33 0.57 -1.28 -0.10
CA SER A 33 1.47 -0.36 -0.78
C SER A 33 0.73 0.47 -1.83
N TYR A 34 1.03 1.78 -1.85
CA TYR A 34 0.50 2.72 -2.84
C TYR A 34 1.56 3.78 -3.16
N GLN A 35 1.85 3.97 -4.46
CA GLN A 35 2.86 4.92 -4.97
C GLN A 35 4.28 4.75 -4.41
N GLY A 36 4.67 3.53 -4.02
CA GLY A 36 6.00 3.28 -3.44
C GLY A 36 6.08 3.64 -1.95
N GLU A 37 4.95 3.84 -1.29
CA GLU A 37 4.84 3.98 0.16
C GLU A 37 3.95 2.87 0.72
N ASN A 38 4.24 2.44 1.93
CA ASN A 38 3.44 1.50 2.70
C ASN A 38 2.43 2.30 3.54
N TRP A 39 1.22 1.77 3.65
CA TRP A 39 0.09 2.43 4.29
C TRP A 39 -0.66 1.45 5.17
N THR A 40 -0.99 1.86 6.38
CA THR A 40 -1.79 1.07 7.32
C THR A 40 -3.16 1.71 7.48
N ALA A 41 -4.21 0.93 7.30
CA ALA A 41 -5.57 1.37 7.55
C ALA A 41 -5.77 1.60 9.06
N ASN A 42 -6.33 2.74 9.42
CA ASN A 42 -6.68 3.07 10.81
C ASN A 42 -8.08 2.62 11.19
N GLN A 43 -8.95 2.53 10.20
CA GLN A 43 -10.37 2.24 10.34
C GLN A 43 -10.88 1.47 9.12
N TRP A 44 -12.12 0.98 9.22
CA TRP A 44 -12.79 0.39 8.07
C TRP A 44 -12.92 1.43 6.95
N ASN A 45 -12.47 1.06 5.75
CA ASN A 45 -12.56 1.86 4.54
C ASN A 45 -12.71 0.97 3.31
N TYR A 46 -13.32 1.50 2.26
CA TYR A 46 -13.54 0.78 1.00
C TYR A 46 -13.42 1.75 -0.17
N ASN A 47 -12.66 1.37 -1.20
CA ASN A 47 -12.39 2.23 -2.36
C ASN A 47 -11.79 3.60 -1.95
N GLU A 48 -11.16 3.68 -0.78
CA GLU A 48 -10.47 4.88 -0.32
C GLU A 48 -8.97 4.79 -0.58
N VAL A 49 -8.44 5.76 -1.31
CA VAL A 49 -7.03 5.79 -1.70
C VAL A 49 -6.15 6.18 -0.50
N PRO A 50 -5.04 5.47 -0.25
CA PRO A 50 -4.08 5.86 0.77
C PRO A 50 -3.47 7.24 0.50
N GLY A 51 -3.39 8.07 1.53
CA GLY A 51 -3.02 9.50 1.41
C GLY A 51 -4.18 10.45 1.11
N GLY A 52 -5.42 9.92 1.07
CA GLY A 52 -6.63 10.74 0.97
C GLY A 52 -6.89 11.61 2.22
N PRO A 53 -7.71 12.66 2.10
CA PRO A 53 -8.00 13.58 3.20
C PRO A 53 -8.87 12.97 4.31
N SER A 54 -9.37 11.74 4.15
CA SER A 54 -10.26 11.08 5.10
C SER A 54 -9.57 10.61 6.37
N GLY A 55 -8.22 10.52 6.38
CA GLY A 55 -7.46 9.99 7.52
C GLY A 55 -7.62 8.48 7.74
N ALA A 56 -8.25 7.77 6.79
CA ALA A 56 -8.44 6.32 6.86
C ALA A 56 -7.13 5.52 6.79
N TRP A 57 -6.07 6.13 6.26
CA TRP A 57 -4.75 5.53 6.04
C TRP A 57 -3.66 6.33 6.72
N ASN A 58 -2.77 5.65 7.43
CA ASN A 58 -1.51 6.17 7.94
C ASN A 58 -0.37 5.76 7.00
N SER A 59 0.51 6.69 6.68
CA SER A 59 1.76 6.37 5.97
C SER A 59 2.74 5.72 6.95
N ASP A 60 3.18 4.53 6.61
CA ASP A 60 4.22 3.77 7.34
C ASP A 60 5.63 4.11 6.81
N GLY A 61 5.69 4.68 5.60
CA GLY A 61 6.92 5.20 4.99
C GLY A 61 7.11 4.68 3.57
N SER A 62 8.17 5.14 2.91
CA SER A 62 8.53 4.62 1.60
C SER A 62 8.89 3.14 1.69
N CYS A 63 8.36 2.36 0.76
CA CYS A 63 8.75 0.97 0.61
C CYS A 63 9.50 0.78 -0.73
N GLY A 64 10.72 0.25 -0.65
CA GLY A 64 11.60 0.00 -1.80
C GLY A 64 12.90 -0.66 -1.41
#